data_AF-A0A939FH43-F1
#
_entry.id   AF-A0A939FH43-F1
#
_cell.length_a   1.000
_cell.length_b   1.000
_cell.length_c   1.000
_cell.angle_alpha   90.00
_cell.angle_beta   90.00
_cell.angle_gamma   90.00
#
_symmetry.space_group_name_H-M   'P 1'
#
loop_
_entity.id
_entity.type
_entity.pdbx_description
1 polymer ?
#
loop_
_entity_poly.entity_id
_entity_poly.type
_entity_poly.pdbx_seq_one_letter_code
_entity_poly.pdbx_strand_id
1 'polypeptide(L)' 'PPESPLWDVPDLFVSPYMCGDTIGWRDDLGAQFLELYELWAAGKQLPNVVDKKRGYVPQHD' A
#
# COMPACT_ATOMS: atom_id res chain seq x y z
N PRO A 1 -6.24 -17.82 -9.04
CA PRO A 1 -5.89 -19.27 -9.08
C PRO A 1 -5.85 -19.75 -10.53
N PRO A 2 -5.28 -20.93 -10.85
CA PRO A 2 -5.20 -21.43 -12.22
C PRO A 2 -6.55 -21.50 -12.95
N GLU A 3 -7.63 -21.81 -12.23
CA GLU A 3 -9.00 -21.92 -12.71
C GLU A 3 -9.78 -20.59 -12.75
N SER A 4 -9.11 -19.46 -12.54
CA SER A 4 -9.79 -18.16 -12.51
C SER A 4 -10.31 -17.76 -13.90
N PRO A 5 -11.56 -17.28 -14.02
CA PRO A 5 -12.11 -16.82 -15.29
C PRO A 5 -11.40 -15.56 -15.84
N LEU A 6 -10.57 -14.90 -15.03
CA LEU A 6 -9.79 -13.74 -15.43
C LEU A 6 -8.73 -14.07 -16.49
N TRP A 7 -8.36 -15.34 -16.66
CA TRP A 7 -7.39 -15.75 -17.68
C TRP A 7 -7.97 -15.72 -19.10
N ASP A 8 -9.29 -15.79 -19.25
CA ASP A 8 -9.95 -15.95 -20.55
C ASP A 8 -10.65 -14.66 -21.05
N VAL A 9 -10.55 -13.55 -20.32
CA VAL A 9 -11.21 -12.29 -20.69
C VAL A 9 -10.47 -11.64 -21.88
N PRO A 10 -11.16 -11.39 -23.02
CA PRO A 10 -10.55 -10.70 -24.16
C PRO A 10 -10.01 -9.33 -23.76
N ASP A 11 -8.82 -9.00 -24.26
CA ASP A 11 -8.13 -7.71 -24.03
C ASP A 11 -7.75 -7.40 -22.57
N LEU A 12 -7.90 -8.35 -21.64
CA LEU A 12 -7.44 -8.21 -20.26
C LEU A 12 -5.97 -8.66 -20.13
N PHE A 13 -5.11 -7.75 -19.68
CA PHE A 13 -3.75 -8.10 -19.28
C PHE A 13 -3.68 -8.35 -17.76
N VAL A 14 -3.22 -9.54 -17.38
CA VAL A 14 -2.99 -9.93 -15.99
C VAL A 14 -1.49 -10.04 -15.75
N SER A 15 -0.96 -9.22 -14.84
CA SER A 15 0.42 -9.32 -14.39
C SER A 15 0.51 -9.96 -13.01
N PRO A 16 1.61 -10.67 -12.69
CA PRO A 16 1.93 -11.03 -11.31
C PRO A 16 1.88 -9.81 -10.38
N TYR A 17 1.54 -10.03 -9.11
CA TYR A 17 1.52 -8.99 -8.08
C TYR A 17 2.95 -8.59 -7.67
N MET A 18 3.63 -7.90 -8.58
CA MET A 18 5.04 -7.48 -8.46
C MET A 18 5.19 -5.96 -8.59
N CYS A 19 4.10 -5.21 -8.72
CA CYS A 19 4.15 -3.76 -8.98
C CYS A 19 4.82 -2.96 -7.86
N GLY A 20 4.88 -3.50 -6.64
CA GLY A 20 5.61 -2.91 -5.50
C GLY A 20 7.02 -3.45 -5.29
N ASP A 21 7.47 -4.45 -6.06
CA ASP A 21 8.81 -5.05 -5.93
C ASP A 21 9.80 -4.32 -6.86
N THR A 22 9.98 -3.03 -6.62
CA THR A 22 10.89 -2.17 -7.38
C THR A 22 12.30 -2.20 -6.79
N ILE A 23 13.33 -1.94 -7.58
CA ILE A 23 14.70 -1.80 -7.04
C ILE A 23 14.67 -0.71 -5.95
N GLY A 24 15.15 -1.05 -4.74
CA GLY A 24 15.16 -0.14 -3.59
C GLY A 24 13.93 -0.16 -2.68
N TRP A 25 12.85 -0.88 -3.04
CA TRP A 25 11.57 -0.80 -2.30
C TRP A 25 11.68 -1.08 -0.79
N ARG A 26 12.58 -1.99 -0.39
CA ARG A 26 12.77 -2.35 1.02
C ARG A 26 13.38 -1.20 1.82
N ASP A 27 14.33 -0.48 1.23
CA ASP A 27 15.00 0.65 1.86
C ASP A 27 14.03 1.82 1.99
N ASP A 28 13.26 2.11 0.93
CA ASP A 28 12.22 3.14 0.94
C ASP A 28 11.14 2.84 1.98
N LEU A 29 10.70 1.57 2.06
CA LEU A 29 9.73 1.14 3.08
C LEU A 29 10.29 1.28 4.49
N GLY A 30 11.57 0.93 4.70
CA GLY A 30 12.24 1.07 5.99
C GLY A 30 12.35 2.54 6.42
N ALA A 31 12.71 3.43 5.50
CA ALA A 31 12.78 4.87 5.75
C ALA A 31 11.40 5.42 6.14
N GLN A 32 10.35 5.07 5.40
CA GLN A 32 8.98 5.49 5.72
C GLN A 32 8.54 4.96 7.10
N PHE A 33 8.84 3.71 7.42
CA PHE A 33 8.48 3.15 8.73
C PHE A 33 9.16 3.91 9.88
N LEU A 34 10.45 4.21 9.74
CA LEU A 34 11.20 4.91 10.77
C LEU A 34 10.64 6.33 11.00
N GLU A 35 10.33 7.07 9.94
CA GLU A 35 9.71 8.39 10.03
C GLU A 35 8.37 8.33 10.79
N LEU A 36 7.49 7.41 10.42
CA LEU A 36 6.19 7.23 11.07
C LEU A 36 6.35 6.82 12.54
N TYR A 37 7.33 5.96 12.85
CA TYR A 37 7.63 5.55 14.21
C TYR A 37 8.10 6.73 15.07
N GLU A 38 9.00 7.57 14.55
CA GLU A 38 9.49 8.75 15.26
C GLU A 38 8.36 9.75 15.57
N LEU A 39 7.47 10.00 14.60
CA LEU A 39 6.29 10.84 14.81
C LEU A 39 5.38 10.26 15.90
N TRP A 40 5.09 8.96 15.83
CA TRP A 40 4.27 8.27 16.83
C TRP A 40 4.90 8.32 18.22
N ALA A 41 6.20 8.04 18.34
CA ALA A 41 6.93 8.05 19.60
C ALA A 41 6.96 9.46 20.22
N ALA A 42 6.97 10.51 19.39
CA ALA A 42 6.88 11.90 19.81
C ALA A 42 5.44 12.39 20.09
N GLY A 43 4.42 11.53 19.94
CA GLY A 43 3.01 11.90 20.09
C GLY A 43 2.49 12.87 19.03
N LYS A 44 3.16 12.96 17.87
CA LYS A 44 2.76 13.82 16.74
C LYS A 44 1.70 13.15 15.89
N GLN A 45 0.97 13.95 15.12
CA GLN A 45 0.01 13.43 14.14
C GLN A 45 0.73 12.65 13.04
N LEU A 46 0.17 11.49 12.67
CA LEU A 46 0.64 10.68 11.55
C LEU A 46 -0.10 11.10 10.26
N PRO A 47 0.59 11.17 9.12
CA PRO A 47 -0.07 11.31 7.83
C PRO A 47 -0.77 9.99 7.45
N ASN A 48 -1.76 10.07 6.54
CA ASN A 48 -2.37 8.90 5.90
C ASN A 48 -2.94 7.84 6.87
N VAL A 49 -3.51 8.27 8.00
CA VAL A 49 -4.13 7.35 8.96
C VAL A 49 -5.38 6.73 8.33
N VAL A 50 -5.34 5.40 8.14
CA VAL A 50 -6.47 4.64 7.62
C VAL A 50 -7.57 4.54 8.68
N ASP A 51 -8.78 4.97 8.33
CA ASP A 51 -9.96 4.65 9.12
C ASP A 51 -10.25 3.16 8.98
N LYS A 52 -10.11 2.39 10.08
CA LYS A 52 -10.27 0.93 10.07
C LYS A 52 -11.69 0.46 9.78
N LYS A 53 -12.71 1.30 9.96
CA LYS A 53 -14.09 0.98 9.61
C LYS A 53 -14.36 1.21 8.14
N ARG A 54 -13.79 2.29 7.58
CA ARG A 54 -13.99 2.68 6.17
C ARG A 54 -13.02 1.97 5.21
N GLY A 55 -11.84 1.59 5.70
CA GLY A 55 -10.80 0.92 4.91
C GLY A 55 -9.93 1.86 4.07
N TYR A 56 -10.05 3.18 4.25
CA TYR A 56 -9.28 4.18 3.51
C TYR A 56 -8.96 5.41 4.37
N VAL A 57 -8.04 6.26 3.89
CA VAL A 57 -7.73 7.55 4.51
C VAL A 57 -8.84 8.55 4.16
N PRO A 58 -9.60 9.09 5.13
CA PRO A 58 -10.62 10.09 4.84
C PRO A 58 -9.99 11.36 4.24
N GLN A 59 -10.58 11.92 3.20
CA GLN A 59 -10.24 13.29 2.80
C GLN A 59 -10.76 14.26 3.88
N HIS A 60 -9.96 15.27 4.18
CA HIS A 60 -10.42 16.39 5.00
C HIS A 60 -11.29 17.29 4.11
N ASP A 61 -12.48 17.64 4.59
CA ASP A 61 -13.34 18.67 3.98
C ASP A 61 -12.67 20.06 4.04
#